data_AF-M1D1G0-F1
#
_entry.id   AF-M1D1G0-F1
#
_cell.length_a   1.000
_cell.length_b   1.000
_cell.length_c   1.000
_cell.angle_alpha   90.00
_cell.angle_beta   90.00
_cell.angle_gamma   90.00
#
_symmetry.space_group_name_H-M   'P 1'
#
loop_
_entity.id
_entity.type
_entity.pdbx_description
1 polymer ?
#
loop_
_entity_poly.entity_id
_entity_poly.type
_entity_poly.pdbx_seq_one_letter_code
_entity_poly.pdbx_strand_id
1 'polypeptide(L)'
;MQGMICCKFGSELNNEDRFHRRDILQSVGAAVGMDLIARSSAFIEVANAADLIQRRQRSDFQSKIKLTLYDAIKANPDIIPSLLTLALNDAITYDKATKTGGPNGSIRFSSEISRPENKGHDAALNLLEESKKVIDSDSKGGPISYADLIQFAAQSAVKSTFIASAISKCGGNVEKGTLLYSAYGSNGQWGQFDRIFGRSDAQEPDPEGRVPQWDKASVQEMKDKFKAVGLGPRQLAVMSAFLGPDQAATETLLASDPEVLPWIQKYQRSRETVSRTDYEASICSLLKFIKDLHNIYG
;
A
#
# COMPACT_ATOMS: atom_id res chain seq x y z
N MET A 1 48.40 38.40 56.31
CA MET A 1 48.51 39.44 57.36
C MET A 1 47.26 40.31 57.24
N GLN A 2 46.49 40.44 58.33
CA GLN A 2 45.46 41.46 58.72
C GLN A 2 44.78 42.29 57.59
N GLY A 3 43.46 42.46 57.46
CA GLY A 3 42.37 42.57 58.43
C GLY A 3 41.89 44.03 58.56
N MET A 4 40.57 44.28 58.47
CA MET A 4 39.78 45.49 58.89
C MET A 4 39.66 46.64 57.84
N ILE A 5 38.50 47.08 57.30
CA ILE A 5 37.14 47.55 57.74
C ILE A 5 37.02 49.10 57.87
N CYS A 6 36.24 49.67 56.93
CA CYS A 6 35.14 50.66 57.04
C CYS A 6 35.32 52.21 57.18
N CYS A 7 34.27 52.87 56.63
CA CYS A 7 33.67 54.22 56.85
C CYS A 7 34.00 55.31 55.81
N LYS A 8 33.08 55.69 54.89
CA LYS A 8 31.99 56.73 54.98
C LYS A 8 32.56 58.18 54.97
N PHE A 9 32.03 59.23 54.31
CA PHE A 9 30.71 59.62 53.75
C PHE A 9 30.89 60.88 52.85
N GLY A 10 29.91 61.18 51.98
CA GLY A 10 29.69 62.51 51.36
C GLY A 10 28.95 62.45 50.01
N SER A 11 27.64 62.19 50.01
CA SER A 11 26.52 63.17 49.79
C SER A 11 26.44 63.68 48.34
N GLU A 12 25.66 63.01 47.49
CA GLU A 12 24.24 63.31 47.17
C GLU A 12 24.07 64.38 46.08
N LEU A 13 23.52 63.97 44.93
CA LEU A 13 22.26 64.50 44.41
C LEU A 13 21.71 63.62 43.26
N ASN A 14 20.50 63.09 43.53
CA ASN A 14 19.38 62.77 42.64
C ASN A 14 19.26 61.40 41.93
N ASN A 15 18.46 60.54 42.59
CA ASN A 15 17.29 59.77 42.13
C ASN A 15 17.22 59.34 40.65
N GLU A 16 17.22 58.03 40.38
CA GLU A 16 16.00 57.18 40.22
C GLU A 16 15.13 57.69 39.05
N ASP A 17 15.04 56.99 37.92
CA ASP A 17 14.22 55.78 37.87
C ASP A 17 14.62 54.83 36.72
N ARG A 18 14.23 53.57 36.90
CA ARG A 18 14.76 52.38 36.20
C ARG A 18 13.83 51.91 35.07
N PHE A 19 14.47 51.50 33.97
CA PHE A 19 14.02 50.61 32.89
C PHE A 19 12.87 51.09 31.98
N HIS A 20 13.09 51.05 30.66
CA HIS A 20 12.50 49.99 29.84
C HIS A 20 13.15 49.86 28.45
N ARG A 21 13.09 48.61 27.99
CA ARG A 21 13.53 48.06 26.71
C ARG A 21 12.98 48.85 25.51
N ARG A 22 13.84 49.61 24.85
CA ARG A 22 13.85 49.87 23.40
C ARG A 22 15.06 50.76 23.10
N ASP A 23 15.56 50.62 21.88
CA ASP A 23 16.62 51.43 21.27
C ASP A 23 18.06 51.05 21.63
N ILE A 24 18.55 49.95 21.06
CA ILE A 24 19.83 49.98 20.34
C ILE A 24 19.71 49.06 19.12
N LEU A 25 19.29 49.62 17.99
CA LEU A 25 19.54 49.04 16.66
C LEU A 25 20.36 50.07 15.87
N GLN A 26 21.68 49.95 15.93
CA GLN A 26 22.59 50.64 15.03
C GLN A 26 23.50 49.61 14.35
N SER A 27 23.00 49.13 13.21
CA SER A 27 23.73 49.00 11.94
C SER A 27 25.20 48.57 11.97
N VAL A 28 25.44 47.25 11.99
CA VAL A 28 26.48 46.57 11.19
C VAL A 28 25.92 45.19 10.80
N GLY A 29 25.59 44.97 9.52
CA GLY A 29 25.23 43.63 9.01
C GLY A 29 24.03 43.51 8.05
N ALA A 30 23.78 44.46 7.16
CA ALA A 30 22.65 44.40 6.20
C ALA A 30 23.00 43.87 4.79
N ALA A 31 24.15 43.21 4.61
CA ALA A 31 24.54 42.66 3.29
C ALA A 31 24.51 41.13 3.19
N VAL A 32 24.38 40.40 4.31
CA VAL A 32 24.40 38.92 4.33
C VAL A 32 23.00 38.31 4.46
N GLY A 33 21.99 39.10 4.85
CA GLY A 33 20.61 38.61 5.04
C GLY A 33 19.79 38.39 3.76
N MET A 34 19.99 39.23 2.74
CA MET A 34 19.21 39.14 1.49
C MET A 34 19.67 37.98 0.59
N ASP A 35 20.97 37.65 0.57
CA ASP A 35 21.48 36.52 -0.21
C ASP A 35 21.09 35.17 0.45
N LEU A 36 21.04 35.09 1.79
CA LEU A 36 20.56 33.89 2.50
C LEU A 36 19.06 33.64 2.33
N ILE A 37 18.22 34.68 2.34
CA ILE A 37 16.78 34.54 2.11
C ILE A 37 16.49 34.19 0.64
N ALA A 38 17.14 34.85 -0.32
CA ALA A 38 16.98 34.55 -1.74
C ALA A 38 17.49 33.15 -2.12
N ARG A 39 18.61 32.72 -1.53
CA ARG A 39 19.10 31.34 -1.65
C ARG A 39 18.12 30.36 -1.02
N SER A 40 17.61 30.63 0.18
CA SER A 40 16.63 29.77 0.85
C SER A 40 15.35 29.63 0.02
N SER A 41 14.81 30.72 -0.52
CA SER A 41 13.63 30.65 -1.40
C SER A 41 13.92 29.91 -2.71
N ALA A 42 15.08 30.13 -3.33
CA ALA A 42 15.49 29.39 -4.51
C ALA A 42 15.69 27.89 -4.23
N PHE A 43 16.26 27.53 -3.08
CA PHE A 43 16.40 26.14 -2.65
C PHE A 43 15.03 25.49 -2.37
N ILE A 44 14.09 26.23 -1.76
CA ILE A 44 12.71 25.77 -1.53
C ILE A 44 11.97 25.58 -2.86
N GLU A 45 12.08 26.52 -3.80
CA GLU A 45 11.49 26.41 -5.13
C GLU A 45 12.07 25.25 -5.94
N VAL A 46 13.41 25.08 -5.93
CA VAL A 46 14.09 23.96 -6.59
C VAL A 46 13.72 22.63 -5.94
N ALA A 47 13.63 22.56 -4.61
CA ALA A 47 13.20 21.35 -3.90
C ALA A 47 11.74 21.00 -4.21
N ASN A 48 10.85 21.99 -4.23
CA ASN A 48 9.44 21.81 -4.63
C ASN A 48 9.32 21.37 -6.09
N ALA A 49 10.10 21.96 -7.00
CA ALA A 49 10.12 21.56 -8.40
C ALA A 49 10.66 20.12 -8.58
N ALA A 50 11.71 19.75 -7.85
CA ALA A 50 12.27 18.41 -7.87
C ALA A 50 11.26 17.36 -7.33
N ASP A 51 10.56 17.66 -6.23
CA ASP A 51 9.50 16.81 -5.68
C ASP A 51 8.33 16.65 -6.69
N LEU A 52 7.89 17.74 -7.33
CA LEU A 52 6.86 17.68 -8.36
C LEU A 52 7.27 16.83 -9.57
N ILE A 53 8.53 16.94 -10.00
CA ILE A 53 9.09 16.13 -11.10
C ILE A 53 9.13 14.65 -10.70
N GLN A 54 9.59 14.33 -9.49
CA GLN A 54 9.63 12.95 -8.99
C GLN A 54 8.22 12.34 -8.90
N ARG A 55 7.23 13.09 -8.39
CA ARG A 55 5.83 12.65 -8.34
C ARG A 55 5.27 12.38 -9.74
N ARG A 56 5.57 13.25 -10.71
CA ARG A 56 5.17 13.05 -12.11
C ARG A 56 5.80 11.79 -12.69
N GLN A 57 7.12 11.64 -12.60
CA GLN A 57 7.84 10.46 -13.10
C GLN A 57 7.31 9.16 -12.50
N ARG A 58 7.05 9.16 -11.19
CA ARG A 58 6.46 8.03 -10.48
C ARG A 58 5.03 7.73 -10.97
N SER A 59 4.21 8.75 -11.19
CA SER A 59 2.85 8.59 -11.73
C SER A 59 2.85 8.03 -13.15
N ASP A 60 3.75 8.50 -14.01
CA ASP A 60 3.90 8.02 -15.39
C ASP A 60 4.33 6.54 -15.38
N PHE A 61 5.29 6.19 -14.52
CA PHE A 61 5.75 4.82 -14.37
C PHE A 61 4.66 3.89 -13.82
N GLN A 62 3.93 4.31 -12.79
CA GLN A 62 2.76 3.56 -12.28
C GLN A 62 1.67 3.38 -13.34
N SER A 63 1.46 4.37 -14.19
CA SER A 63 0.49 4.27 -15.29
C SER A 63 0.94 3.21 -16.29
N LYS A 64 2.22 3.16 -16.65
CA LYS A 64 2.78 2.10 -17.51
C LYS A 64 2.64 0.71 -16.88
N ILE A 65 2.95 0.57 -15.58
CA ILE A 65 2.80 -0.68 -14.85
C ILE A 65 1.34 -1.17 -14.94
N LYS A 66 0.39 -0.29 -14.60
CA LYS A 66 -1.04 -0.62 -14.62
C LYS A 66 -1.54 -1.01 -16.00
N LEU A 67 -1.13 -0.30 -17.05
CA LEU A 67 -1.50 -0.62 -18.43
C LEU A 67 -0.93 -1.97 -18.88
N THR A 68 0.37 -2.21 -18.63
CA THR A 68 1.03 -3.47 -18.99
C THR A 68 0.35 -4.66 -18.32
N LEU A 69 0.08 -4.56 -17.01
CA LEU A 69 -0.61 -5.60 -16.26
C LEU A 69 -2.07 -5.77 -16.70
N TYR A 70 -2.77 -4.68 -17.01
CA TYR A 70 -4.14 -4.75 -17.53
C TYR A 70 -4.19 -5.53 -18.85
N ASP A 71 -3.31 -5.21 -19.80
CA ASP A 71 -3.27 -5.87 -21.10
C ASP A 71 -2.89 -7.36 -20.98
N ALA A 72 -1.89 -7.67 -20.15
CA ALA A 72 -1.47 -9.05 -19.89
C ALA A 72 -2.59 -9.89 -19.24
N ILE A 73 -3.28 -9.34 -18.24
CA ILE A 73 -4.39 -10.03 -17.55
C ILE A 73 -5.61 -10.16 -18.46
N LYS A 74 -5.92 -9.14 -19.26
CA LYS A 74 -7.02 -9.19 -20.23
C LYS A 74 -6.81 -10.28 -21.28
N ALA A 75 -5.56 -10.52 -21.69
CA ALA A 75 -5.21 -11.61 -22.58
C ALA A 75 -5.28 -13.01 -21.91
N ASN A 76 -5.22 -13.07 -20.57
CA ASN A 76 -5.14 -14.31 -19.80
C ASN A 76 -6.11 -14.28 -18.59
N PRO A 77 -7.44 -14.18 -18.79
CA PRO A 77 -8.38 -13.98 -17.68
C PRO A 77 -8.41 -15.12 -16.67
N ASP A 78 -8.13 -16.36 -17.09
CA ASP A 78 -8.12 -17.55 -16.21
C ASP A 78 -7.01 -17.51 -15.14
N ILE A 79 -6.02 -16.61 -15.32
CA ILE A 79 -4.90 -16.45 -14.38
C ILE A 79 -5.26 -15.60 -13.16
N ILE A 80 -6.39 -14.87 -13.22
CA ILE A 80 -6.80 -13.91 -12.20
C ILE A 80 -6.80 -14.53 -10.79
N PRO A 81 -7.42 -15.70 -10.55
CA PRO A 81 -7.39 -16.29 -9.21
C PRO A 81 -5.98 -16.58 -8.72
N SER A 82 -5.11 -17.09 -9.59
CA SER A 82 -3.71 -17.36 -9.25
C SER A 82 -2.92 -16.10 -8.90
N LEU A 83 -3.16 -14.98 -9.59
CA LEU A 83 -2.55 -13.69 -9.24
C LEU A 83 -3.00 -13.18 -7.88
N LEU A 84 -4.29 -13.35 -7.55
CA LEU A 84 -4.85 -12.95 -6.26
C LEU A 84 -4.25 -13.81 -5.14
N THR A 85 -4.25 -15.13 -5.29
CA THR A 85 -3.68 -16.05 -4.28
C THR A 85 -2.17 -15.86 -4.12
N LEU A 86 -1.43 -15.66 -5.21
CA LEU A 86 0.01 -15.37 -5.16
C LEU A 86 0.30 -14.11 -4.33
N ALA A 87 -0.44 -13.02 -4.58
CA ALA A 87 -0.25 -11.78 -3.81
C ALA A 87 -0.69 -11.88 -2.34
N LEU A 88 -1.69 -12.73 -2.05
CA LEU A 88 -2.08 -13.03 -0.67
C LEU A 88 -0.99 -13.83 0.04
N ASN A 89 -0.50 -14.89 -0.59
CA ASN A 89 0.49 -15.80 0.00
C ASN A 89 1.81 -15.09 0.30
N ASP A 90 2.31 -14.26 -0.63
CA ASP A 90 3.48 -13.40 -0.40
C ASP A 90 3.29 -12.51 0.82
N ALA A 91 2.08 -11.95 1.02
CA ALA A 91 1.86 -11.00 2.09
C ALA A 91 1.58 -11.64 3.45
N ILE A 92 0.94 -12.81 3.50
CA ILE A 92 0.52 -13.42 4.78
C ILE A 92 1.61 -14.24 5.46
N THR A 93 2.81 -14.35 4.87
CA THR A 93 4.02 -14.81 5.57
C THR A 93 4.45 -13.87 6.70
N TYR A 94 3.87 -12.65 6.76
CA TYR A 94 4.20 -11.66 7.79
C TYR A 94 3.97 -12.22 9.20
N ASP A 95 5.00 -12.09 10.04
CA ASP A 95 4.93 -12.38 11.46
C ASP A 95 5.23 -11.11 12.26
N LYS A 96 4.24 -10.66 13.04
CA LYS A 96 4.32 -9.41 13.80
C LYS A 96 5.37 -9.45 14.91
N ALA A 97 5.62 -10.63 15.49
CA ALA A 97 6.56 -10.78 16.62
C ALA A 97 8.01 -10.62 16.17
N THR A 98 8.38 -11.25 15.06
CA THR A 98 9.72 -11.21 14.49
C THR A 98 9.91 -10.09 13.47
N LYS A 99 8.83 -9.46 13.00
CA LYS A 99 8.82 -8.47 11.92
C LYS A 99 9.45 -9.01 10.62
N THR A 100 9.26 -10.31 10.35
CA THR A 100 9.76 -10.99 9.15
C THR A 100 8.61 -11.41 8.25
N GLY A 101 8.90 -11.71 6.98
CA GLY A 101 7.87 -11.99 5.97
C GLY A 101 7.14 -10.75 5.48
N GLY A 102 6.00 -10.94 4.84
CA GLY A 102 5.15 -9.86 4.32
C GLY A 102 5.35 -9.63 2.82
N PRO A 103 4.66 -8.64 2.23
CA PRO A 103 4.61 -8.42 0.78
C PRO A 103 5.95 -7.91 0.22
N ASN A 104 6.94 -8.80 0.15
CA ASN A 104 8.35 -8.52 -0.12
C ASN A 104 8.84 -9.26 -1.38
N GLY A 105 7.94 -9.95 -2.10
CA GLY A 105 8.26 -10.68 -3.32
C GLY A 105 9.10 -11.94 -3.10
N SER A 106 9.20 -12.45 -1.88
CA SER A 106 9.88 -13.70 -1.53
C SER A 106 9.29 -14.89 -2.28
N ILE A 107 7.97 -14.86 -2.56
CA ILE A 107 7.25 -15.94 -3.23
C ILE A 107 7.83 -16.33 -4.60
N ARG A 108 8.62 -15.46 -5.25
CA ARG A 108 9.28 -15.74 -6.52
C ARG A 108 10.38 -16.81 -6.43
N PHE A 109 10.92 -17.05 -5.24
CA PHE A 109 12.01 -18.00 -5.06
C PHE A 109 11.51 -19.42 -5.28
N SER A 110 12.30 -20.25 -5.98
CA SER A 110 11.92 -21.61 -6.36
C SER A 110 11.52 -22.47 -5.16
N SER A 111 12.20 -22.30 -4.02
CA SER A 111 11.92 -23.00 -2.76
C SER A 111 10.62 -22.57 -2.08
N GLU A 112 10.09 -21.39 -2.42
CA GLU A 112 8.84 -20.88 -1.87
C GLU A 112 7.67 -21.15 -2.80
N ILE A 113 7.80 -20.88 -4.10
CA ILE A 113 6.75 -21.16 -5.08
C ILE A 113 6.45 -22.67 -5.19
N SER A 114 7.43 -23.54 -4.93
CA SER A 114 7.25 -25.00 -4.95
C SER A 114 6.52 -25.57 -3.72
N ARG A 115 6.23 -24.73 -2.71
CA ARG A 115 5.57 -25.19 -1.48
C ARG A 115 4.12 -25.60 -1.75
N PRO A 116 3.55 -26.54 -0.97
CA PRO A 116 2.19 -27.03 -1.18
C PRO A 116 1.12 -25.93 -1.27
N GLU A 117 1.23 -24.87 -0.45
CA GLU A 117 0.33 -23.72 -0.43
C GLU A 117 0.39 -22.83 -1.68
N ASN A 118 1.47 -22.91 -2.46
CA ASN A 118 1.74 -22.10 -3.64
C ASN A 118 1.58 -22.87 -4.96
N LYS A 119 1.16 -24.14 -4.87
CA LYS A 119 1.04 -25.04 -6.01
C LYS A 119 0.07 -24.49 -7.05
N GLY A 120 0.51 -24.44 -8.31
CA GLY A 120 -0.32 -24.05 -9.44
C GLY A 120 -0.30 -22.55 -9.75
N HIS A 121 0.59 -21.78 -9.12
CA HIS A 121 0.76 -20.35 -9.38
C HIS A 121 1.96 -20.01 -10.28
N ASP A 122 2.67 -21.00 -10.81
CA ASP A 122 3.83 -20.80 -11.70
C ASP A 122 3.48 -19.98 -12.95
N ALA A 123 2.31 -20.24 -13.55
CA ALA A 123 1.84 -19.47 -14.70
C ALA A 123 1.65 -17.99 -14.37
N ALA A 124 1.08 -17.71 -13.17
CA ALA A 124 0.90 -16.34 -12.70
C ALA A 124 2.25 -15.66 -12.49
N LEU A 125 3.21 -16.34 -11.86
CA LEU A 125 4.56 -15.82 -11.71
C LEU A 125 5.24 -15.55 -13.05
N ASN A 126 5.14 -16.46 -14.02
CA ASN A 126 5.68 -16.29 -15.37
C ASN A 126 5.08 -15.05 -16.08
N LEU A 127 3.75 -14.84 -15.96
CA LEU A 127 3.11 -13.64 -16.51
C LEU A 127 3.68 -12.36 -15.88
N LEU A 128 3.95 -12.38 -14.58
CA LEU A 128 4.59 -11.25 -13.88
C LEU A 128 6.01 -11.05 -14.36
N GLU A 129 6.81 -12.10 -14.53
CA GLU A 129 8.18 -11.99 -15.06
C GLU A 129 8.22 -11.38 -16.46
N GLU A 130 7.34 -11.81 -17.37
CA GLU A 130 7.24 -11.22 -18.72
C GLU A 130 6.78 -9.76 -18.66
N SER A 131 5.78 -9.45 -17.82
CA SER A 131 5.32 -8.07 -17.61
C SER A 131 6.44 -7.19 -17.04
N LYS A 132 7.25 -7.74 -16.13
CA LYS A 132 8.40 -7.06 -15.52
C LYS A 132 9.42 -6.66 -16.57
N LYS A 133 9.78 -7.57 -17.49
CA LYS A 133 10.73 -7.29 -18.59
C LYS A 133 10.27 -6.10 -19.43
N VAL A 134 8.97 -6.05 -19.77
CA VAL A 134 8.37 -4.94 -20.53
C VAL A 134 8.36 -3.64 -19.72
N ILE A 135 8.05 -3.70 -18.43
CA ILE A 135 8.04 -2.51 -17.56
C ILE A 135 9.46 -1.94 -17.44
N ASP A 136 10.44 -2.79 -17.15
CA ASP A 136 11.83 -2.42 -16.86
C ASP A 136 12.57 -1.91 -18.10
N SER A 137 12.25 -2.39 -19.31
CA SER A 137 12.92 -1.95 -20.55
C SER A 137 12.87 -0.45 -20.78
N ASP A 138 11.79 0.21 -20.32
CA ASP A 138 11.61 1.66 -20.49
C ASP A 138 11.66 2.41 -19.15
N SER A 139 12.10 1.75 -18.07
CA SER A 139 12.21 2.41 -16.78
C SER A 139 13.42 3.33 -16.74
N LYS A 140 13.17 4.61 -16.44
CA LYS A 140 14.22 5.62 -16.23
C LYS A 140 14.78 5.62 -14.80
N GLY A 141 14.08 4.96 -13.87
CA GLY A 141 14.36 4.99 -12.43
C GLY A 141 14.90 3.68 -11.87
N GLY A 142 15.34 2.76 -12.73
CA GLY A 142 15.72 1.40 -12.34
C GLY A 142 14.54 0.41 -12.38
N PRO A 143 14.81 -0.89 -12.20
CA PRO A 143 13.79 -1.92 -12.33
C PRO A 143 12.73 -1.81 -11.23
N ILE A 144 11.49 -2.19 -11.54
CA ILE A 144 10.46 -2.39 -10.51
C ILE A 144 10.86 -3.57 -9.61
N SER A 145 10.56 -3.50 -8.32
CA SER A 145 10.67 -4.64 -7.42
C SER A 145 9.56 -5.66 -7.69
N TYR A 146 9.85 -6.95 -7.45
CA TYR A 146 8.82 -7.99 -7.45
C TYR A 146 7.75 -7.73 -6.40
N ALA A 147 8.14 -7.24 -5.23
CA ALA A 147 7.25 -6.85 -4.14
C ALA A 147 6.16 -5.87 -4.60
N ASP A 148 6.53 -4.82 -5.35
CA ASP A 148 5.54 -3.89 -5.90
C ASP A 148 4.78 -4.48 -7.07
N LEU A 149 5.44 -5.20 -7.97
CA LEU A 149 4.84 -5.81 -9.14
C LEU A 149 3.68 -6.76 -8.77
N ILE A 150 3.91 -7.65 -7.81
CA ILE A 150 2.92 -8.62 -7.31
C ILE A 150 1.69 -7.89 -6.76
N GLN A 151 1.90 -6.86 -5.94
CA GLN A 151 0.78 -6.11 -5.37
C GLN A 151 0.02 -5.30 -6.44
N PHE A 152 0.69 -4.69 -7.41
CA PHE A 152 0.02 -4.04 -8.53
C PHE A 152 -0.72 -5.01 -9.44
N ALA A 153 -0.23 -6.24 -9.58
CA ALA A 153 -0.94 -7.28 -10.31
C ALA A 153 -2.23 -7.69 -9.59
N ALA A 154 -2.21 -7.81 -8.26
CA ALA A 154 -3.43 -8.04 -7.48
C ALA A 154 -4.43 -6.89 -7.64
N GLN A 155 -3.99 -5.63 -7.62
CA GLN A 155 -4.85 -4.48 -7.91
C GLN A 155 -5.48 -4.61 -9.30
N SER A 156 -4.68 -4.92 -10.33
CA SER A 156 -5.16 -5.05 -11.71
C SER A 156 -6.15 -6.22 -11.85
N ALA A 157 -5.84 -7.37 -11.25
CA ALA A 157 -6.71 -8.55 -11.22
C ALA A 157 -8.05 -8.25 -10.54
N VAL A 158 -8.05 -7.58 -9.38
CA VAL A 158 -9.28 -7.13 -8.71
C VAL A 158 -10.10 -6.20 -9.60
N LYS A 159 -9.47 -5.21 -10.23
CA LYS A 159 -10.17 -4.30 -11.16
C LYS A 159 -10.79 -5.05 -12.33
N SER A 160 -10.11 -6.06 -12.88
CA SER A 160 -10.66 -6.93 -13.93
C SER A 160 -11.92 -7.67 -13.45
N THR A 161 -11.97 -8.15 -12.21
CA THR A 161 -13.20 -8.76 -11.66
C THR A 161 -14.36 -7.76 -11.52
N PHE A 162 -14.07 -6.49 -11.20
CA PHE A 162 -15.08 -5.44 -11.09
C PHE A 162 -15.65 -5.08 -12.46
N ILE A 163 -14.77 -4.92 -13.46
CA ILE A 163 -15.17 -4.67 -14.86
C ILE A 163 -16.01 -5.84 -15.39
N ALA A 164 -15.60 -7.08 -15.18
CA ALA A 164 -16.35 -8.26 -15.61
C ALA A 164 -17.76 -8.28 -15.00
N SER A 165 -17.90 -7.93 -13.71
CA SER A 165 -19.20 -7.83 -13.06
C SER A 165 -20.05 -6.69 -13.63
N ALA A 166 -19.46 -5.52 -13.91
CA ALA A 166 -20.17 -4.41 -14.53
C ALA A 166 -20.69 -4.77 -15.93
N ILE A 167 -19.88 -5.44 -16.74
CA ILE A 167 -20.26 -5.95 -18.08
C ILE A 167 -21.41 -6.97 -17.95
N SER A 168 -21.30 -7.91 -17.02
CA SER A 168 -22.37 -8.89 -16.75
C SER A 168 -23.69 -8.21 -16.38
N LYS A 169 -23.66 -7.17 -15.53
CA LYS A 169 -24.85 -6.38 -15.16
C LYS A 169 -25.43 -5.57 -16.30
N CYS A 170 -24.63 -5.24 -17.31
CA CYS A 170 -25.08 -4.61 -18.54
C CYS A 170 -25.50 -5.63 -19.62
N GLY A 171 -25.80 -6.87 -19.25
CA GLY A 171 -26.24 -7.91 -20.19
C GLY A 171 -25.14 -8.35 -21.16
N GLY A 172 -23.87 -8.26 -20.75
CA GLY A 172 -22.73 -8.59 -21.61
C GLY A 172 -22.25 -7.44 -22.51
N ASN A 173 -22.86 -6.26 -22.46
CA ASN A 173 -22.42 -5.12 -23.25
C ASN A 173 -21.15 -4.50 -22.67
N VAL A 174 -20.03 -4.67 -23.38
CA VAL A 174 -18.68 -4.24 -22.95
C VAL A 174 -18.58 -2.73 -22.79
N GLU A 175 -19.13 -1.94 -23.71
CA GLU A 175 -19.07 -0.49 -23.66
C GLU A 175 -19.84 0.07 -22.46
N LYS A 176 -21.08 -0.39 -22.28
CA LYS A 176 -21.93 0.00 -21.14
C LYS A 176 -21.32 -0.44 -19.82
N GLY A 177 -20.77 -1.65 -19.75
CA GLY A 177 -20.09 -2.16 -18.57
C GLY A 177 -18.84 -1.34 -18.21
N THR A 178 -18.04 -0.97 -19.20
CA THR A 178 -16.85 -0.13 -19.01
C THR A 178 -17.22 1.28 -18.55
N LEU A 179 -18.28 1.86 -19.13
CA LEU A 179 -18.82 3.14 -18.69
C LEU A 179 -19.34 3.07 -17.25
N LEU A 180 -20.11 2.03 -16.91
CA LEU A 180 -20.63 1.79 -15.57
C LEU A 180 -19.49 1.65 -14.55
N TYR A 181 -18.46 0.87 -14.86
CA TYR A 181 -17.27 0.74 -14.02
C TYR A 181 -16.52 2.06 -13.87
N SER A 182 -16.38 2.84 -14.95
CA SER A 182 -15.72 4.14 -14.88
C SER A 182 -16.44 5.11 -13.92
N ALA A 183 -17.77 5.03 -13.86
CA ALA A 183 -18.60 5.85 -12.96
C ALA A 183 -18.60 5.36 -11.51
N TYR A 184 -18.65 4.04 -11.27
CA TYR A 184 -18.93 3.48 -9.93
C TYR A 184 -17.85 2.54 -9.37
N GLY A 185 -16.80 2.22 -10.13
CA GLY A 185 -15.77 1.23 -9.82
C GLY A 185 -14.77 1.61 -8.72
N SER A 186 -15.19 2.48 -7.81
CA SER A 186 -14.43 2.90 -6.63
C SER A 186 -12.99 3.39 -6.94
N ASN A 187 -12.78 3.98 -8.13
CA ASN A 187 -11.45 4.38 -8.61
C ASN A 187 -10.71 5.31 -7.62
N GLY A 188 -11.43 6.20 -6.94
CA GLY A 188 -10.88 7.09 -5.92
C GLY A 188 -10.36 6.39 -4.66
N GLN A 189 -10.78 5.15 -4.37
CA GLN A 189 -10.31 4.40 -3.20
C GLN A 189 -8.87 3.89 -3.37
N TRP A 190 -8.38 3.80 -4.61
CA TRP A 190 -7.03 3.30 -4.89
C TRP A 190 -5.93 4.32 -4.64
N GLY A 191 -6.25 5.61 -4.41
CA GLY A 191 -5.23 6.65 -4.25
C GLY A 191 -4.23 6.37 -3.12
N GLN A 192 -4.70 5.80 -1.99
CA GLN A 192 -3.81 5.42 -0.89
C GLN A 192 -2.96 4.19 -1.22
N PHE A 193 -3.51 3.21 -1.95
CA PHE A 193 -2.77 2.04 -2.43
C PHE A 193 -1.65 2.47 -3.40
N ASP A 194 -1.96 3.37 -4.32
CA ASP A 194 -1.04 3.87 -5.33
C ASP A 194 0.08 4.71 -4.70
N ARG A 195 -0.22 5.43 -3.62
CA ARG A 195 0.79 6.19 -2.86
C ARG A 195 1.87 5.29 -2.26
N ILE A 196 1.51 4.07 -1.81
CA ILE A 196 2.46 3.14 -1.20
C ILE A 196 3.16 2.31 -2.29
N PHE A 197 4.29 2.79 -2.76
CA PHE A 197 5.10 2.19 -3.83
C PHE A 197 6.60 2.45 -3.57
N GLY A 198 7.48 1.54 -3.97
CA GLY A 198 8.90 1.52 -3.62
C GLY A 198 9.27 0.48 -2.55
N ARG A 199 8.64 -0.70 -2.58
CA ARG A 199 9.01 -1.84 -1.72
C ARG A 199 10.35 -2.43 -2.13
N SER A 200 11.08 -2.94 -1.15
CA SER A 200 12.32 -3.69 -1.38
C SER A 200 12.03 -5.17 -1.55
N ASP A 201 12.74 -5.82 -2.47
CA ASP A 201 12.65 -7.27 -2.66
C ASP A 201 13.42 -8.00 -1.55
N ALA A 202 12.79 -9.05 -1.01
CA ALA A 202 13.48 -10.03 -0.18
C ALA A 202 14.59 -10.72 -0.96
N GLN A 203 15.68 -11.05 -0.27
CA GLN A 203 16.85 -11.73 -0.86
C GLN A 203 16.80 -13.25 -0.69
N GLU A 204 15.87 -13.75 0.11
CA GLU A 204 15.65 -15.15 0.42
C GLU A 204 14.14 -15.43 0.57
N PRO A 205 13.70 -16.69 0.44
CA PRO A 205 12.31 -17.07 0.69
C PRO A 205 11.91 -16.78 2.14
N ASP A 206 10.64 -16.47 2.34
CA ASP A 206 10.09 -16.30 3.68
C ASP A 206 9.98 -17.64 4.42
N PRO A 207 9.97 -17.66 5.76
CA PRO A 207 9.93 -18.92 6.52
C PRO A 207 8.68 -19.77 6.23
N GLU A 208 8.89 -21.09 6.19
CA GLU A 208 7.86 -22.10 5.95
C GLU A 208 6.81 -22.16 7.07
N GLY A 209 5.65 -22.77 6.78
CA GLY A 209 4.60 -23.03 7.76
C GLY A 209 3.79 -21.81 8.18
N ARG A 210 3.94 -20.68 7.47
CA ARG A 210 3.23 -19.43 7.75
C ARG A 210 2.00 -19.20 6.89
N VAL A 211 1.76 -20.03 5.88
CA VAL A 211 0.68 -19.89 4.89
C VAL A 211 -0.13 -21.19 4.88
N PRO A 212 -1.45 -21.16 5.11
CA PRO A 212 -2.29 -22.35 5.00
C PRO A 212 -2.45 -22.81 3.54
N GLN A 213 -2.64 -24.10 3.33
CA GLN A 213 -3.18 -24.62 2.06
C GLN A 213 -4.68 -24.33 2.01
N TRP A 214 -5.08 -23.24 1.33
CA TRP A 214 -6.45 -22.72 1.37
C TRP A 214 -7.54 -23.72 0.93
N ASP A 215 -7.21 -24.64 0.04
CA ASP A 215 -8.12 -25.69 -0.46
C ASP A 215 -8.39 -26.80 0.57
N LYS A 216 -7.55 -26.93 1.60
CA LYS A 216 -7.64 -27.94 2.66
C LYS A 216 -7.82 -27.37 4.05
N ALA A 217 -7.54 -26.08 4.22
CA ALA A 217 -7.63 -25.41 5.50
C ALA A 217 -9.09 -25.37 5.99
N SER A 218 -9.27 -25.61 7.28
CA SER A 218 -10.52 -25.33 7.98
C SER A 218 -10.75 -23.82 8.07
N VAL A 219 -12.02 -23.41 8.21
CA VAL A 219 -12.37 -21.99 8.43
C VAL A 219 -11.68 -21.43 9.69
N GLN A 220 -11.48 -22.27 10.71
CA GLN A 220 -10.77 -21.87 11.92
C GLN A 220 -9.29 -21.56 11.65
N GLU A 221 -8.57 -22.40 10.89
CA GLU A 221 -7.19 -22.13 10.49
C GLU A 221 -7.08 -20.85 9.65
N MET A 222 -8.03 -20.61 8.75
CA MET A 222 -8.09 -19.37 7.98
C MET A 222 -8.30 -18.14 8.89
N LYS A 223 -9.23 -18.21 9.84
CA LYS A 223 -9.47 -17.12 10.81
C LYS A 223 -8.22 -16.85 11.65
N ASP A 224 -7.58 -17.90 12.17
CA ASP A 224 -6.39 -17.77 13.01
C ASP A 224 -5.22 -17.16 12.23
N LYS A 225 -5.04 -17.56 10.96
CA LYS A 225 -4.05 -16.94 10.08
C LYS A 225 -4.31 -15.45 9.87
N PHE A 226 -5.54 -15.07 9.52
CA PHE A 226 -5.90 -13.67 9.33
C PHE A 226 -5.70 -12.87 10.63
N LYS A 227 -6.08 -13.44 11.78
CA LYS A 227 -5.85 -12.83 13.09
C LYS A 227 -4.37 -12.61 13.39
N ALA A 228 -3.50 -13.58 13.06
CA ALA A 228 -2.06 -13.49 13.28
C ALA A 228 -1.41 -12.32 12.51
N VAL A 229 -1.94 -11.96 11.34
CA VAL A 229 -1.46 -10.81 10.54
C VAL A 229 -2.22 -9.50 10.83
N GLY A 230 -3.01 -9.44 11.91
CA GLY A 230 -3.74 -8.25 12.32
C GLY A 230 -5.06 -8.00 11.58
N LEU A 231 -5.57 -9.02 10.87
CA LEU A 231 -6.86 -9.02 10.20
C LEU A 231 -7.90 -9.77 11.06
N GLY A 232 -9.13 -9.89 10.56
CA GLY A 232 -10.20 -10.61 11.25
C GLY A 232 -11.25 -11.21 10.31
N PRO A 233 -12.36 -11.74 10.86
CA PRO A 233 -13.41 -12.42 10.10
C PRO A 233 -13.99 -11.60 8.94
N ARG A 234 -14.10 -10.28 9.12
CA ARG A 234 -14.53 -9.35 8.06
C ARG A 234 -13.60 -9.39 6.85
N GLN A 235 -12.30 -9.32 7.09
CA GLN A 235 -11.28 -9.29 6.04
C GLN A 235 -11.13 -10.66 5.39
N LEU A 236 -11.28 -11.74 6.15
CA LEU A 236 -11.37 -13.09 5.59
C LEU A 236 -12.54 -13.20 4.60
N ALA A 237 -13.74 -12.73 4.99
CA ALA A 237 -14.91 -12.77 4.13
C ALA A 237 -14.77 -11.94 2.86
N VAL A 238 -14.21 -10.72 2.94
CA VAL A 238 -14.07 -9.86 1.75
C VAL A 238 -13.03 -10.40 0.75
N MET A 239 -12.03 -11.14 1.22
CA MET A 239 -11.00 -11.77 0.40
C MET A 239 -11.38 -13.17 -0.11
N SER A 240 -12.65 -13.54 -0.10
CA SER A 240 -13.08 -14.87 -0.58
C SER A 240 -12.54 -15.22 -1.99
N ALA A 241 -12.40 -14.24 -2.89
CA ALA A 241 -11.83 -14.43 -4.22
C ALA A 241 -10.30 -14.70 -4.26
N PHE A 242 -9.59 -14.51 -3.15
CA PHE A 242 -8.14 -14.72 -3.05
C PHE A 242 -7.78 -16.13 -2.54
N LEU A 243 -8.75 -16.85 -1.97
CA LEU A 243 -8.52 -18.15 -1.33
C LEU A 243 -8.66 -19.31 -2.31
N GLY A 244 -9.12 -19.06 -3.53
CA GLY A 244 -9.28 -20.09 -4.54
C GLY A 244 -9.97 -19.59 -5.82
N PRO A 245 -10.07 -20.46 -6.84
CA PRO A 245 -10.63 -20.12 -8.15
C PRO A 245 -12.15 -19.95 -8.16
N ASP A 246 -12.87 -20.62 -7.24
CA ASP A 246 -14.32 -20.51 -7.11
C ASP A 246 -14.68 -19.72 -5.84
N GLN A 247 -15.02 -18.45 -6.04
CA GLN A 247 -15.45 -17.58 -4.95
C GLN A 247 -16.75 -18.09 -4.29
N ALA A 248 -17.70 -18.64 -5.04
CA ALA A 248 -18.99 -19.07 -4.49
C ALA A 248 -18.83 -20.31 -3.60
N ALA A 249 -18.02 -21.28 -4.03
CA ALA A 249 -17.67 -22.44 -3.22
C ALA A 249 -16.92 -22.03 -1.94
N THR A 250 -15.95 -21.12 -2.07
CA THR A 250 -15.20 -20.57 -0.92
C THR A 250 -16.15 -19.89 0.07
N GLU A 251 -17.08 -19.06 -0.41
CA GLU A 251 -18.03 -18.38 0.46
C GLU A 251 -19.02 -19.32 1.14
N THR A 252 -19.39 -20.41 0.48
CA THR A 252 -20.24 -21.44 1.08
C THR A 252 -19.53 -22.13 2.24
N LEU A 253 -18.24 -22.42 2.08
CA LEU A 253 -17.40 -22.93 3.17
C LEU A 253 -17.28 -21.91 4.31
N LEU A 254 -16.91 -20.66 4.00
CA LEU A 254 -16.75 -19.61 5.01
C LEU A 254 -18.05 -19.29 5.76
N ALA A 255 -19.21 -19.42 5.10
CA ALA A 255 -20.52 -19.19 5.69
C ALA A 255 -20.92 -20.25 6.74
N SER A 256 -20.20 -21.38 6.85
CA SER A 256 -20.44 -22.35 7.92
C SER A 256 -20.01 -21.84 9.29
N ASP A 257 -19.15 -20.81 9.35
CA ASP A 257 -18.67 -20.22 10.59
C ASP A 257 -19.53 -19.01 11.02
N PRO A 258 -20.09 -18.99 12.25
CA PRO A 258 -20.98 -17.92 12.72
C PRO A 258 -20.34 -16.52 12.77
N GLU A 259 -19.02 -16.40 12.94
CA GLU A 259 -18.34 -15.10 12.98
C GLU A 259 -18.12 -14.53 11.58
N VAL A 260 -17.99 -15.40 10.58
CA VAL A 260 -17.71 -15.02 9.19
C VAL A 260 -19.01 -14.83 8.39
N LEU A 261 -20.04 -15.62 8.68
CA LEU A 261 -21.34 -15.62 8.00
C LEU A 261 -21.96 -14.22 7.80
N PRO A 262 -22.04 -13.32 8.81
CA PRO A 262 -22.66 -12.01 8.64
C PRO A 262 -21.93 -11.15 7.60
N TRP A 263 -20.61 -11.29 7.51
CA TRP A 263 -19.78 -10.57 6.55
C TRP A 263 -19.94 -11.13 5.13
N ILE A 264 -20.02 -12.46 4.98
CA ILE A 264 -20.31 -13.10 3.69
C ILE A 264 -21.64 -12.60 3.14
N GLN A 265 -22.70 -12.66 3.96
CA GLN A 265 -24.02 -12.18 3.57
C GLN A 265 -24.02 -10.68 3.22
N LYS A 266 -23.29 -9.86 3.99
CA LYS A 266 -23.13 -8.43 3.68
C LYS A 266 -22.51 -8.23 2.30
N TYR A 267 -21.43 -8.94 1.99
CA TYR A 267 -20.71 -8.77 0.73
C TYR A 267 -21.46 -9.37 -0.46
N GLN A 268 -22.19 -10.47 -0.28
CA GLN A 268 -23.12 -11.00 -1.28
C GLN A 268 -24.19 -9.97 -1.65
N ARG A 269 -24.91 -9.43 -0.66
CA ARG A 269 -25.90 -8.36 -0.87
C ARG A 269 -25.30 -7.15 -1.56
N SER A 270 -24.09 -6.74 -1.15
CA SER A 270 -23.39 -5.65 -1.83
C SER A 270 -23.15 -5.96 -3.30
N ARG A 271 -22.68 -7.18 -3.64
CA ARG A 271 -22.38 -7.56 -5.02
C ARG A 271 -23.61 -7.67 -5.91
N GLU A 272 -24.79 -7.91 -5.34
CA GLU A 272 -26.09 -7.87 -6.05
C GLU A 272 -26.48 -6.44 -6.47
N THR A 273 -26.18 -5.42 -5.65
CA THR A 273 -26.43 -4.00 -6.02
C THR A 273 -25.62 -3.60 -7.25
N VAL A 274 -26.12 -2.66 -8.07
CA VAL A 274 -25.40 -2.23 -9.30
C VAL A 274 -23.98 -1.76 -9.01
N SER A 275 -23.79 -0.90 -8.00
CA SER A 275 -22.50 -0.25 -7.70
C SER A 275 -21.56 -1.05 -6.81
N ARG A 276 -22.04 -2.05 -6.05
CA ARG A 276 -21.21 -2.95 -5.22
C ARG A 276 -20.26 -2.25 -4.25
N THR A 277 -20.59 -1.03 -3.85
CA THR A 277 -19.65 -0.08 -3.24
C THR A 277 -19.02 -0.61 -1.96
N ASP A 278 -19.81 -1.24 -1.08
CA ASP A 278 -19.33 -1.81 0.18
C ASP A 278 -18.28 -2.92 -0.02
N TYR A 279 -18.51 -3.80 -0.99
CA TYR A 279 -17.58 -4.87 -1.34
C TYR A 279 -16.31 -4.31 -1.96
N GLU A 280 -16.43 -3.47 -3.00
CA GLU A 280 -15.29 -2.91 -3.71
C GLU A 280 -14.42 -2.04 -2.80
N ALA A 281 -15.01 -1.12 -2.03
CA ALA A 281 -14.27 -0.27 -1.10
C ALA A 281 -13.59 -1.07 0.02
N SER A 282 -14.22 -2.16 0.50
CA SER A 282 -13.62 -3.03 1.50
C SER A 282 -12.40 -3.78 0.94
N ILE A 283 -12.46 -4.28 -0.30
CA ILE A 283 -11.31 -4.92 -0.96
C ILE A 283 -10.18 -3.92 -1.17
N CYS A 284 -10.47 -2.73 -1.70
CA CYS A 284 -9.46 -1.69 -1.90
C CYS A 284 -8.74 -1.35 -0.59
N SER A 285 -9.50 -1.16 0.48
CA SER A 285 -8.96 -0.84 1.81
C SER A 285 -8.09 -1.96 2.36
N LEU A 286 -8.48 -3.22 2.12
CA LEU A 286 -7.75 -4.38 2.61
C LEU A 286 -6.47 -4.62 1.81
N LEU A 287 -6.51 -4.54 0.48
CA LEU A 287 -5.31 -4.62 -0.34
C LEU A 287 -4.31 -3.54 0.05
N LYS A 288 -4.78 -2.32 0.35
CA LYS A 288 -3.91 -1.26 0.89
C LYS A 288 -3.28 -1.67 2.23
N PHE A 289 -4.07 -2.21 3.16
CA PHE A 289 -3.55 -2.67 4.46
C PHE A 289 -2.48 -3.76 4.29
N ILE A 290 -2.78 -4.78 3.47
CA ILE A 290 -1.88 -5.91 3.21
C ILE A 290 -0.58 -5.41 2.59
N LYS A 291 -0.67 -4.51 1.61
CA LYS A 291 0.50 -3.82 1.02
C LYS A 291 1.40 -3.19 2.10
N ASP A 292 0.82 -2.65 3.15
CA ASP A 292 1.46 -1.73 4.10
C ASP A 292 1.86 -2.39 5.43
N LEU A 293 1.79 -3.73 5.52
CA LEU A 293 2.04 -4.50 6.75
C LEU A 293 3.34 -4.10 7.46
N HIS A 294 4.44 -3.90 6.71
CA HIS A 294 5.72 -3.47 7.27
C HIS A 294 5.68 -2.08 7.89
N ASN A 295 4.92 -1.13 7.34
CA ASN A 295 4.86 0.23 7.90
C ASN A 295 3.87 0.33 9.07
N ILE A 296 2.87 -0.55 9.12
CA ILE A 296 1.86 -0.56 10.19
C ILE A 296 2.44 -1.13 11.48
N TYR A 297 3.29 -2.14 11.37
CA TYR A 297 3.85 -2.87 12.52
C TYR A 297 5.38 -2.75 12.65
N GLY A 298 6.02 -2.01 11.74
CA GLY A 298 7.44 -1.72 11.70
C GLY A 298 7.96 -0.94 12.89
#